data_AF-A0A4Q3VTJ9-F1
#
_entry.id   AF-A0A4Q3VTJ9-F1
#
_cell.length_a   1.000
_cell.length_b   1.000
_cell.length_c   1.000
_cell.angle_alpha   90.00
_cell.angle_beta   90.00
_cell.angle_gamma   90.00
#
_symmetry.space_group_name_H-M   'P 1'
#
loop_
_entity.id
_entity.type
_entity.pdbx_description
1 polymer ?
#
loop_
_entity_poly.entity_id
_entity_poly.type
_entity_poly.pdbx_seq_one_letter_code
_entity_poly.pdbx_strand_id
1 'polypeptide(L)' 'MADVVAQDLNRDYEKYFQSSPSRWLQQRRLQEAHYQISEKGKSASEVYLEVGFQDQSHFSFAFKKRYGLSPVRI' A
#
# COMPACT_ATOMS: atom_id res chain seq x y z
N MET A 1 29.13 -6.04 -0.66
CA MET A 1 28.51 -6.45 0.62
C MET A 1 27.06 -5.93 0.80
N ALA A 2 26.54 -5.03 -0.04
CA ALA A 2 25.14 -4.57 0.03
C ALA A 2 24.14 -5.49 -0.71
N ASP A 3 24.56 -6.18 -1.78
CA ASP A 3 23.68 -7.02 -2.61
C ASP A 3 23.16 -8.29 -1.94
N VAL A 4 23.94 -8.90 -1.04
CA VAL A 4 23.59 -10.20 -0.44
C VAL A 4 22.42 -10.05 0.55
N VAL A 5 22.40 -8.95 1.31
CA VAL A 5 21.34 -8.67 2.30
C VAL A 5 19.99 -8.40 1.63
N ALA A 6 19.99 -7.74 0.47
CA ALA A 6 18.76 -7.46 -0.28
C ALA A 6 18.12 -8.74 -0.88
N GLN A 7 18.94 -9.71 -1.31
CA GLN A 7 18.45 -11.00 -1.79
C GLN A 7 17.84 -11.86 -0.67
N ASP A 8 18.48 -11.91 0.50
CA ASP A 8 17.93 -12.62 1.67
C ASP A 8 16.62 -11.98 2.15
N LEU A 9 16.56 -10.64 2.23
CA LEU A 9 15.32 -9.93 2.58
C LEU A 9 14.16 -10.25 1.62
N ASN A 10 14.41 -10.28 0.31
CA ASN A 10 13.37 -10.62 -0.67
C ASN A 10 12.91 -12.08 -0.52
N ARG A 11 13.85 -13.02 -0.34
CA ARG A 11 13.57 -14.46 -0.24
C ARG A 11 12.86 -14.83 1.06
N ASP A 12 13.21 -14.17 2.16
CA ASP A 12 12.53 -14.37 3.45
C ASP A 12 11.13 -13.73 3.43
N TYR A 13 10.96 -12.55 2.83
CA TYR A 13 9.61 -11.96 2.67
C TYR A 13 8.68 -12.83 1.84
N GLU A 14 9.15 -13.41 0.74
CA GLU A 14 8.34 -14.32 -0.07
C GLU A 14 7.97 -15.61 0.69
N LYS A 15 8.87 -16.14 1.52
CA LYS A 15 8.62 -17.31 2.38
C LYS A 15 7.57 -17.03 3.46
N TYR A 16 7.61 -15.88 4.12
CA TYR A 16 6.72 -15.58 5.24
C TYR A 16 5.40 -14.91 4.84
N PHE A 17 5.39 -14.10 3.77
CA PHE A 17 4.23 -13.31 3.36
C PHE A 17 3.60 -13.72 2.03
N GLN A 18 4.11 -14.78 1.38
CA GLN A 18 3.62 -15.30 0.08
C GLN A 18 3.42 -14.21 -0.98
N SER A 19 4.19 -13.12 -0.88
CA SER A 19 4.06 -11.96 -1.75
C SER A 19 5.40 -11.25 -1.85
N SER A 20 5.65 -10.62 -3.00
CA SER A 20 6.84 -9.80 -3.17
C SER A 20 6.85 -8.65 -2.15
N PRO A 21 8.02 -8.20 -1.69
CA PRO A 21 8.14 -7.07 -0.77
C PRO A 21 7.42 -5.81 -1.25
N SER A 22 7.46 -5.54 -2.56
CA SER A 22 6.72 -4.45 -3.19
C SER A 22 5.21 -4.57 -3.02
N ARG A 23 4.67 -5.78 -3.18
CA ARG A 23 3.24 -6.07 -3.01
C ARG A 23 2.87 -5.97 -1.54
N TRP A 24 3.65 -6.54 -0.63
CA TRP A 24 3.42 -6.41 0.81
C TRP A 24 3.39 -4.94 1.24
N LEU A 25 4.38 -4.13 0.82
CA LEU A 25 4.45 -2.71 1.15
C LEU A 25 3.23 -1.95 0.61
N GLN A 26 2.85 -2.19 -0.65
CA GLN A 26 1.64 -1.60 -1.22
C GLN A 26 0.40 -1.96 -0.40
N GLN A 27 0.26 -3.20 0.05
CA GLN A 27 -0.88 -3.61 0.89
C GLN A 27 -0.89 -2.89 2.23
N ARG A 28 0.27 -2.73 2.89
CA ARG A 28 0.38 -1.97 4.15
C ARG A 28 -0.03 -0.50 3.97
N ARG A 29 0.41 0.14 2.88
CA ARG A 29 0.03 1.51 2.54
C ARG A 29 -1.48 1.65 2.31
N LEU A 30 -2.08 0.70 1.60
CA LEU A 30 -3.53 0.68 1.36
C LEU A 30 -4.34 0.39 2.64
N GLN A 31 -3.79 -0.37 3.60
CA GLN A 31 -4.41 -0.59 4.91
C GLN A 31 -4.45 0.71 5.72
N GLU A 32 -3.32 1.40 5.81
CA GLU A 32 -3.25 2.69 6.50
C GLU A 32 -4.18 3.72 5.85
N ALA A 33 -4.19 3.79 4.52
CA ALA A 33 -5.06 4.70 3.79
C ALA A 33 -6.55 4.44 4.10
N HIS A 34 -6.95 3.17 4.16
CA HIS A 34 -8.33 2.81 4.49
C HIS A 34 -8.70 3.27 5.90
N TYR A 35 -7.83 3.03 6.88
CA TYR A 35 -8.04 3.47 8.26
C TYR A 35 -8.18 5.01 8.37
N GLN A 36 -7.34 5.77 7.69
CA GLN A 36 -7.42 7.24 7.71
C GLN A 36 -8.69 7.78 7.05
N ILE A 37 -9.17 7.12 5.99
CA ILE A 37 -10.40 7.54 5.31
C ILE A 37 -11.62 7.14 6.15
N SER A 38 -11.74 5.85 6.52
CA SER A 38 -12.95 5.33 7.17
C SER A 38 -13.09 5.77 8.63
N GLU A 39 -11.99 5.82 9.38
CA GLU A 39 -12.05 6.09 10.83
C GLU A 39 -11.71 7.54 11.19
N LYS A 40 -10.91 8.23 10.36
CA LYS A 40 -10.50 9.61 10.62
C LYS A 40 -11.15 10.63 9.69
N GLY A 41 -11.95 10.20 8.71
CA GLY A 41 -12.67 11.08 7.78
C GLY A 41 -11.78 11.91 6.86
N LYS A 42 -10.52 11.50 6.66
CA LYS A 42 -9.63 12.19 5.72
C LYS A 42 -10.04 11.89 4.29
N SER A 43 -9.85 12.86 3.39
CA SER A 43 -10.08 12.65 1.97
C SER A 43 -8.95 11.85 1.30
N ALA A 44 -9.28 11.15 0.22
CA ALA A 44 -8.31 10.45 -0.62
C ALA A 44 -7.15 11.37 -1.10
N SER A 45 -7.44 12.65 -1.34
CA SER A 45 -6.45 13.65 -1.79
C SER A 45 -5.44 14.02 -0.70
N GLU A 46 -5.83 13.98 0.57
CA GLU A 46 -4.92 14.21 1.70
C GLU A 46 -4.04 12.98 1.98
N VAL A 47 -4.59 11.79 1.78
CA VAL A 47 -3.96 10.54 2.26
C VAL A 47 -2.96 9.94 1.27
N TYR A 48 -3.12 10.13 -0.05
CA TYR A 48 -2.34 9.36 -1.02
C TYR A 48 -0.82 9.61 -0.94
N LEU A 49 -0.40 10.87 -0.74
CA LEU A 49 1.01 11.21 -0.54
C LEU A 49 1.51 10.74 0.82
N GLU A 50 0.71 10.89 1.88
CA GLU A 50 1.06 10.51 3.25
C GLU A 50 1.37 9.01 3.36
N VAL A 51 0.60 8.17 2.66
CA VAL A 51 0.81 6.71 2.63
C VAL A 51 1.80 6.29 1.53
N GLY A 52 2.49 7.25 0.90
CA GLY A 52 3.64 7.01 0.04
C GLY A 52 3.33 6.68 -1.42
N PHE A 53 2.11 6.92 -1.91
CA PHE A 53 1.85 6.91 -3.34
C PHE A 53 2.35 8.21 -3.98
N GLN A 54 2.86 8.12 -5.21
CA GLN A 54 3.39 9.29 -5.93
C GLN A 54 2.31 10.06 -6.67
N ASP A 55 1.22 9.38 -7.06
CA ASP A 55 0.11 9.98 -7.78
C ASP A 55 -1.24 9.41 -7.32
N GLN A 56 -2.26 10.26 -7.43
CA GLN A 56 -3.61 9.96 -6.97
C GLN A 56 -4.32 8.90 -7.83
N SER A 57 -3.97 8.78 -9.12
CA SER A 57 -4.59 7.84 -10.05
C SER A 57 -4.18 6.40 -9.73
N HIS A 58 -2.89 6.15 -9.54
CA HIS A 58 -2.36 4.86 -9.12
C HIS A 58 -2.88 4.46 -7.73
N PHE A 59 -2.91 5.40 -6.79
CA PHE A 59 -3.53 5.20 -5.49
C PHE A 59 -4.99 4.73 -5.63
N SER A 60 -5.80 5.49 -6.36
CA SER A 60 -7.24 5.21 -6.53
C SER A 60 -7.47 3.85 -7.19
N PHE A 61 -6.67 3.51 -8.22
CA PHE A 61 -6.74 2.21 -8.88
C PHE A 61 -6.39 1.06 -7.92
N ALA A 62 -5.26 1.16 -7.21
CA ALA A 62 -4.80 0.12 -6.29
C ALA A 62 -5.75 -0.06 -5.10
N PHE A 63 -6.28 1.05 -4.57
CA PHE A 63 -7.25 1.06 -3.50
C PHE A 63 -8.56 0.37 -3.92
N LYS A 64 -9.11 0.76 -5.07
CA LYS A 64 -10.32 0.12 -5.63
C LYS A 64 -10.10 -1.37 -5.90
N LYS A 65 -8.92 -1.75 -6.40
CA LYS A 65 -8.58 -3.16 -6.64
C LYS A 65 -8.56 -3.98 -5.34
N ARG A 66 -8.20 -3.38 -4.20
CA ARG A 66 -8.15 -4.06 -2.90
C ARG A 66 -9.49 -4.11 -2.18
N TYR A 67 -10.24 -3.00 -2.17
CA TYR A 67 -11.45 -2.85 -1.35
C TYR A 67 -12.76 -2.89 -2.14
N GLY A 68 -12.72 -3.02 -3.47
CA GLY A 68 -13.90 -3.05 -4.33
C GLY A 68 -14.58 -1.69 -4.56
N LEU A 69 -14.28 -0.70 -3.71
CA LEU A 69 -14.83 0.66 -3.77
C LEU A 69 -13.72 1.69 -3.96
N SER A 70 -14.06 2.80 -4.62
CA SER A 70 -13.16 3.96 -4.72
C SER A 70 -12.97 4.58 -3.34
N PRO A 71 -11.78 5.11 -3.00
CA PRO A 71 -11.54 5.79 -1.72
C PRO A 71 -12.40 7.04 -1.50
N VAL A 72 -13.08 7.55 -2.54
CA VAL A 72 -14.05 8.66 -2.44
C VAL A 72 -15.44 8.17 -1.98
N ARG A 73 -15.68 6.86 -1.93
CA ARG A 73 -16.98 6.24 -1.60
C ARG A 73 -17.02 5.57 -0.23
N ILE A 74 -15.98 5.75 0.58
CA ILE A 74 -15.85 5.20 1.94
C ILE A 74 -15.71 6.39 2.87
#